data_AF-D2SUD1-F1
#
_entry.id   AF-D2SUD1-F1
#
_cell.length_a   1.000
_cell.length_b   1.000
_cell.length_c   1.000
_cell.angle_alpha   90.00
_cell.angle_beta   90.00
_cell.angle_gamma   90.00
#
_symmetry.space_group_name_H-M   'P 1'
#
loop_
_entity.id
_entity.type
_entity.pdbx_description
1 polymer ?
#
loop_
_entity_poly.entity_id
_entity_poly.type
_entity_poly.pdbx_seq_one_letter_code
_entity_poly.pdbx_strand_id
1 'polypeptide(L)'
;HRICDTTALLEDMAAAGKRILFEAQLGALRDVYYGIYPYTTSSCALAAFAPVGGGLFTHRVDRVVGVMKAFSSCVGEGPFLTEMSPEEASSLRETAMEYG
;
A
#
# COMPACT_ATOMS: atom_id res chain seq x y z
N HIS A 1 4.62 26.54 9.83
CA HIS A 1 5.52 25.48 10.33
C HIS A 1 4.93 24.11 9.96
N ARG A 2 5.52 23.39 9.00
CA ARG A 2 5.11 22.01 8.62
C ARG A 2 6.18 20.95 8.90
N ILE A 3 7.37 21.40 9.32
CA ILE A 3 8.51 20.54 9.66
C ILE A 3 8.49 20.34 11.18
N CYS A 4 8.59 19.09 11.61
CA CYS A 4 8.77 18.68 13.00
C CYS A 4 9.52 17.33 13.04
N ASP A 5 9.99 16.96 14.23
CA ASP A 5 10.43 15.60 14.50
C ASP A 5 9.21 14.68 14.62
N THR A 6 8.91 13.97 13.55
CA THR A 6 7.76 13.06 13.49
C THR A 6 7.94 11.83 14.36
N THR A 7 9.18 11.40 14.59
CA THR A 7 9.48 10.24 15.45
C THR A 7 9.10 10.55 16.87
N ALA A 8 9.60 11.66 17.42
CA ALA A 8 9.27 12.09 18.78
C ALA A 8 7.76 12.31 18.96
N LEU A 9 7.10 12.94 17.97
CA LEU A 9 5.65 13.16 17.99
C LEU A 9 4.87 11.84 18.06
N LEU A 10 5.23 10.85 17.24
CA LEU A 10 4.53 9.56 17.20
C LEU A 10 4.78 8.74 18.46
N GLU A 11 5.99 8.79 19.03
CA GLU A 11 6.31 8.13 20.30
C GLU A 11 5.49 8.72 21.46
N ASP A 12 5.41 10.05 21.57
CA ASP A 12 4.58 10.72 22.59
C ASP A 12 3.10 10.35 22.45
N MET A 13 2.58 10.31 21.22
CA MET A 13 1.20 9.92 20.95
C MET A 13 0.94 8.47 21.34
N ALA A 14 1.86 7.57 21.02
CA ALA A 14 1.72 6.15 21.34
C ALA A 14 1.82 5.89 22.85
N ALA A 15 2.76 6.55 23.55
CA ALA A 15 2.87 6.51 25.01
C ALA A 15 1.61 7.05 25.71
N ALA A 16 0.94 8.05 25.12
CA ALA A 16 -0.34 8.56 25.58
C ALA A 16 -1.55 7.67 25.23
N GLY A 17 -1.33 6.47 24.67
CA GLY A 17 -2.39 5.52 24.32
C GLY A 17 -3.27 5.97 23.15
N LYS A 18 -2.78 6.87 22.29
CA LYS A 18 -3.52 7.30 21.09
C LYS A 18 -3.52 6.19 20.05
N ARG A 19 -4.57 6.15 19.23
CA ARG A 19 -4.63 5.27 18.05
C ARG A 19 -3.92 5.96 16.89
N ILE A 20 -2.96 5.26 16.31
CA ILE A 20 -2.21 5.69 15.13
C ILE A 20 -2.60 4.77 13.97
N LEU A 21 -2.96 5.36 12.83
CA LEU A 21 -3.24 4.64 11.60
C LEU A 21 -2.10 4.90 10.61
N PHE A 22 -1.43 3.84 10.18
CA PHE A 22 -0.52 3.90 9.04
C PHE A 22 -1.32 3.60 7.77
N GLU A 23 -1.40 4.58 6.88
CA GLU A 23 -2.01 4.41 5.56
C GLU A 23 -0.94 3.97 4.57
N ALA A 24 -1.09 2.75 4.03
CA ALA A 24 -0.18 2.24 3.02
C ALA A 24 -0.50 2.85 1.64
N GLN A 25 0.54 3.03 0.84
CA GLN A 25 0.38 3.32 -0.59
C GLN A 25 0.74 2.09 -1.42
N LEU A 26 0.05 1.94 -2.56
CA LEU A 26 0.16 0.80 -3.47
C LEU A 26 -0.32 -0.53 -2.83
N GLY A 27 -0.24 -1.61 -3.61
CA GLY A 27 -0.57 -2.97 -3.17
C GLY A 27 0.67 -3.81 -2.92
N ALA A 28 0.52 -4.88 -2.13
CA ALA A 28 1.61 -5.80 -1.79
C ALA A 28 2.32 -6.40 -3.02
N LEU A 29 1.62 -6.58 -4.14
CA LEU A 29 2.22 -7.08 -5.40
C LEU A 29 3.16 -6.07 -6.08
N ARG A 30 3.19 -4.82 -5.64
CA ARG A 30 4.16 -3.80 -6.07
C ARG A 30 5.32 -3.65 -5.09
N ASP A 31 5.37 -4.43 -4.01
CA ASP A 31 6.48 -4.38 -3.05
C ASP A 31 7.84 -4.67 -3.70
N VAL A 32 8.89 -3.95 -3.29
CA VAL A 32 10.23 -4.09 -3.88
C VAL A 32 10.86 -5.49 -3.68
N TYR A 33 10.51 -6.21 -2.62
CA TYR A 33 11.08 -7.53 -2.31
C TYR A 33 10.14 -8.68 -2.64
N TYR A 34 8.85 -8.48 -2.38
CA TYR A 34 7.84 -9.54 -2.47
C TYR A 34 6.83 -9.34 -3.61
N GLY A 35 6.98 -8.27 -4.39
CA GLY A 35 6.19 -8.01 -5.57
C GLY A 35 6.69 -8.72 -6.82
N ILE A 36 6.08 -8.37 -7.94
CA ILE A 36 6.37 -8.96 -9.25
C ILE A 36 7.60 -8.28 -9.87
N TYR A 37 8.80 -8.66 -9.44
CA TYR A 37 10.05 -8.09 -9.95
C TYR A 37 10.23 -8.35 -11.48
N PRO A 38 10.70 -7.37 -12.29
CA PRO A 38 11.13 -6.01 -11.94
C PRO A 38 10.02 -4.96 -11.95
N TYR A 39 8.75 -5.35 -12.06
CA TYR A 39 7.58 -4.48 -12.14
C TYR A 39 7.07 -4.07 -10.74
N THR A 40 7.97 -3.60 -9.90
CA THR A 40 7.70 -3.21 -8.51
C THR A 40 7.88 -1.70 -8.32
N THR A 41 7.45 -1.18 -7.17
CA THR A 41 7.95 0.10 -6.66
C THR A 41 9.36 -0.08 -6.07
N SER A 42 9.99 1.03 -5.68
CA SER A 42 11.30 1.06 -5.03
C SER A 42 11.22 1.03 -3.49
N SER A 43 10.01 0.90 -2.92
CA SER A 43 9.78 0.88 -1.48
C SER A 43 9.01 -0.37 -1.02
N CYS A 44 8.99 -0.58 0.30
CA CYS A 44 8.22 -1.67 0.89
C CYS A 44 6.78 -1.22 1.14
N ALA A 45 5.82 -1.99 0.62
CA ALA A 45 4.38 -1.75 0.76
C ALA A 45 3.74 -2.67 1.83
N LEU A 46 4.53 -3.54 2.45
CA LEU A 46 4.03 -4.49 3.45
C LEU A 46 3.73 -3.80 4.79
N ALA A 47 2.62 -4.20 5.40
CA ALA A 47 2.17 -3.63 6.68
C ALA A 47 3.22 -3.77 7.80
N ALA A 48 4.03 -4.83 7.80
CA ALA A 48 5.09 -5.03 8.78
C ALA A 48 6.17 -3.93 8.74
N PHE A 49 6.34 -3.26 7.59
CA PHE A 49 7.28 -2.16 7.41
C PHE A 49 6.68 -0.81 7.80
N ALA A 50 5.37 -0.72 8.06
CA ALA A 50 4.70 0.54 8.34
C ALA A 50 5.31 1.34 9.51
N PRO A 51 5.68 0.74 10.66
CA PRO A 51 6.34 1.48 11.73
C PRO A 51 7.74 1.97 11.34
N VAL A 52 8.45 1.23 10.49
CA VAL A 52 9.78 1.64 9.99
C VAL A 52 9.65 2.79 8.99
N GLY A 53 8.74 2.69 8.02
CA GLY A 53 8.49 3.74 7.04
C GLY A 53 7.80 4.99 7.61
N GLY A 54 7.02 4.82 8.67
CA GLY A 54 6.26 5.88 9.33
C GLY A 54 7.01 6.59 10.47
N GLY A 55 8.19 6.10 10.87
CA GLY A 55 9.02 6.74 11.91
C GLY A 55 8.66 6.34 13.35
N LEU A 56 8.00 5.21 13.57
CA LEU A 56 7.68 4.66 14.89
C LEU A 56 8.34 3.28 15.08
N PHE A 57 9.67 3.23 15.01
CA PHE A 57 10.46 2.01 14.83
C PHE A 57 10.28 0.93 15.92
N THR A 58 9.97 1.33 17.15
CA THR A 58 9.84 0.42 18.30
C THR A 58 8.48 -0.24 18.41
N HIS A 59 7.49 0.23 17.63
CA HIS A 59 6.13 -0.26 17.73
C HIS A 59 5.87 -1.49 16.88
N ARG A 60 5.05 -2.38 17.43
CA ARG A 60 4.46 -3.50 16.70
C ARG A 60 3.11 -3.09 16.14
N VAL A 61 2.77 -3.61 14.97
CA VAL A 61 1.45 -3.41 14.38
C VAL A 61 0.43 -4.29 15.10
N ASP A 62 -0.57 -3.70 15.74
CA ASP A 62 -1.60 -4.42 16.47
C ASP A 62 -2.65 -5.06 15.56
N ARG A 63 -3.00 -4.37 14.47
CA ARG A 63 -4.04 -4.79 13.53
C ARG A 63 -3.67 -4.39 12.10
N VAL A 64 -3.82 -5.34 11.18
CA VAL A 64 -3.69 -5.12 9.74
C VAL A 64 -5.05 -5.26 9.08
N VAL A 65 -5.41 -4.29 8.23
CA VAL A 65 -6.62 -4.35 7.39
C VAL A 65 -6.15 -4.39 5.94
N GLY A 66 -6.38 -5.53 5.27
CA GLY A 66 -6.14 -5.66 3.83
C GLY A 66 -7.32 -5.12 3.05
N VAL A 67 -7.06 -4.28 2.05
CA VAL A 67 -8.06 -3.79 1.10
C VAL A 67 -7.85 -4.53 -0.22
N MET A 68 -8.90 -5.19 -0.70
CA MET A 68 -8.88 -5.95 -1.95
C MET A 68 -10.10 -5.55 -2.78
N LYS A 69 -9.88 -5.31 -4.07
CA LYS A 69 -10.96 -5.05 -5.03
C LYS A 69 -11.63 -6.37 -5.42
N ALA A 70 -12.89 -6.30 -5.85
CA ALA A 70 -13.62 -7.47 -6.35
C ALA A 70 -13.02 -8.06 -7.64
N PHE A 71 -12.18 -7.29 -8.33
CA PHE A 71 -11.44 -7.66 -9.53
C PHE A 71 -10.01 -7.10 -9.45
N SER A 72 -9.10 -7.70 -10.20
CA SER A 72 -7.72 -7.22 -10.30
C SER A 72 -7.61 -6.13 -11.37
N SER A 73 -6.85 -5.08 -11.08
CA SER A 73 -6.37 -4.15 -12.12
C SER A 73 -4.90 -3.81 -11.87
N CYS A 74 -4.23 -3.35 -12.92
CA CYS A 74 -2.82 -3.09 -12.93
C CYS A 74 -2.56 -1.87 -13.83
N VAL A 75 -1.73 -0.93 -13.35
CA VAL A 75 -1.22 0.20 -14.16
C VAL A 75 0.25 -0.02 -14.41
N GLY A 76 0.66 0.04 -15.68
CA GLY A 76 2.03 -0.24 -16.13
C GLY A 76 2.21 -1.65 -16.68
N GLU A 77 3.46 -2.01 -16.95
CA GLU A 77 3.83 -3.31 -17.53
C GLU A 77 3.94 -4.41 -16.45
N GLY A 78 4.03 -5.66 -16.93
CA GLY A 78 4.29 -6.84 -16.13
C GLY A 78 3.32 -7.98 -16.40
N PRO A 79 3.62 -9.20 -15.92
CA PRO A 79 2.73 -10.33 -16.08
C PRO A 79 1.44 -10.10 -15.30
N PHE A 80 0.29 -10.38 -15.95
CA PHE A 80 -1.01 -10.30 -15.32
C PHE A 80 -1.81 -11.58 -15.60
N LEU A 81 -1.78 -12.50 -14.63
CA LEU A 81 -2.31 -13.86 -14.81
C LEU A 81 -3.80 -13.92 -15.14
N THR A 82 -4.58 -12.92 -14.70
CA THR A 82 -6.03 -12.84 -14.91
C THR A 82 -6.39 -11.75 -15.91
N GLU A 83 -5.48 -11.42 -16.82
CA GLU A 83 -5.77 -10.49 -17.91
C GLU A 83 -6.94 -11.03 -18.75
N MET A 84 -7.94 -10.18 -18.97
CA MET A 84 -9.16 -10.52 -19.71
C MET A 84 -8.99 -10.22 -21.20
N SER A 85 -9.96 -10.64 -22.03
CA SER A 85 -9.97 -10.19 -23.42
C SER A 85 -10.12 -8.66 -23.50
N PRO A 86 -9.65 -8.01 -24.58
CA PRO A 86 -9.77 -6.55 -24.72
C PRO A 86 -11.21 -6.03 -24.56
N GLU A 87 -12.20 -6.79 -25.02
CA GLU A 87 -13.62 -6.43 -24.95
C GLU A 87 -14.15 -6.47 -23.51
N GLU A 88 -13.87 -7.56 -22.79
CA GLU A 88 -14.27 -7.72 -21.37
C GLU A 88 -13.58 -6.68 -20.48
N ALA A 89 -12.27 -6.48 -20.70
CA ALA A 89 -11.48 -5.50 -19.97
C ALA A 89 -12.00 -4.07 -20.20
N SER A 90 -12.37 -3.73 -21.44
CA SER A 90 -12.96 -2.43 -21.78
C SER A 90 -14.29 -2.23 -21.06
N SER A 91 -15.20 -3.21 -21.11
CA SER A 91 -16.49 -3.13 -20.42
C SER A 91 -16.35 -2.98 -18.89
N LEU A 92 -15.43 -3.73 -18.28
CA LEU A 92 -15.14 -3.61 -16.85
C LEU A 92 -14.54 -2.25 -16.51
N ARG A 93 -13.59 -1.75 -17.32
CA ARG A 93 -12.95 -0.44 -17.10
C ARG A 93 -13.96 0.70 -17.12
N GLU A 94 -14.89 0.70 -18.08
CA GLU A 94 -15.95 1.70 -18.18
C GLU A 94 -16.88 1.66 -16.95
N THR A 95 -17.29 0.45 -16.54
CA THR A 95 -18.23 0.29 -15.41
C THR A 95 -17.58 0.64 -14.07
N ALA A 96 -16.29 0.30 -13.90
CA ALA A 96 -15.54 0.49 -12.66
C ALA A 96 -14.75 1.80 -12.59
N MET A 97 -14.77 2.61 -13.66
CA MET A 97 -14.07 3.90 -13.77
C MET A 97 -12.53 3.81 -13.59
N GLU A 98 -11.90 2.76 -14.14
CA GLU A 98 -10.46 2.46 -13.96
C GLU A 98 -9.57 3.12 -15.04
N TYR A 99 -9.44 4.45 -15.01
CA TYR A 99 -8.68 5.23 -16.02
C TYR A 99 -7.35 5.83 -15.53
N GLY A 100 -7.07 5.79 -14.22
CA GLY A 100 -5.89 6.37 -13.60
C GLY A 100 -5.33 5.47 -12.51
#